data_AF-A0A957THM1-F1
#
_entry.id   AF-A0A957THM1-F1
#
_cell.length_a   1.000
_cell.length_b   1.000
_cell.length_c   1.000
_cell.angle_alpha   90.00
_cell.angle_beta   90.00
_cell.angle_gamma   90.00
#
_symmetry.space_group_name_H-M   'P 1'
#
loop_
_entity.id
_entity.type
_entity.pdbx_description
1 polymer ?
#
loop_
_entity_poly.entity_id
_entity_poly.type
_entity_poly.pdbx_seq_one_letter_code
_entity_poly.pdbx_strand_id
1 'polypeptide(L)'
;MVDSHHNHACVVCQSNNTEIFVTVPQVPVLCNILWPTATEAKAVRRVDIPLAFCHHCGHIFNPHFDPTLMDYSQVYENSLHFSPRFQQFAETLAADLVARHDLHQKAIVEISCGKGDFLTMLCQLG
;
A
#
# COMPACT_ATOMS: atom_id res chain seq x y z
N MET A 1 17.48 -0.20 -31.69
CA MET A 1 17.77 1.17 -31.26
C MET A 1 16.90 1.40 -30.03
N VAL A 2 17.21 0.74 -28.90
CA VAL A 2 18.12 1.17 -27.81
C VAL A 2 17.82 2.60 -27.40
N ASP A 3 16.93 2.77 -26.42
CA ASP A 3 17.21 3.51 -25.19
C ASP A 3 15.92 3.77 -24.39
N SER A 4 15.82 3.13 -23.23
CA SER A 4 15.12 3.72 -22.08
C SER A 4 15.46 2.94 -20.81
N HIS A 5 16.75 2.75 -20.52
CA HIS A 5 17.20 2.60 -19.14
C HIS A 5 17.00 3.96 -18.46
N HIS A 6 15.75 4.34 -18.17
CA HIS A 6 15.50 5.42 -17.23
C HIS A 6 15.98 4.89 -15.89
N ASN A 7 17.21 5.27 -15.55
CA ASN A 7 17.82 4.89 -14.30
C ASN A 7 17.18 5.75 -13.20
N HIS A 8 16.07 5.25 -12.67
CA HIS A 8 15.32 5.95 -11.64
C HIS A 8 16.07 5.80 -10.32
N ALA A 9 16.46 6.93 -9.73
CA ALA A 9 17.13 6.92 -8.43
C ALA A 9 16.28 6.17 -7.41
N CYS A 10 16.92 5.34 -6.59
CA CYS A 10 16.22 4.63 -5.52
C CYS A 10 15.54 5.62 -4.58
N VAL A 11 14.23 5.47 -4.36
CA VAL A 11 13.45 6.37 -3.49
C VAL A 11 13.85 6.31 -2.00
N VAL A 12 14.62 5.29 -1.61
CA VAL A 12 15.12 5.11 -0.23
C VAL A 12 16.51 5.69 -0.05
N CYS A 13 17.48 5.29 -0.88
CA CYS A 13 18.89 5.64 -0.71
C CYS A 13 19.46 6.60 -1.77
N GLN A 14 18.63 7.00 -2.75
CA GLN A 14 18.98 7.90 -3.86
C GLN A 14 20.09 7.37 -4.79
N SER A 15 20.52 6.13 -4.62
CA SER A 15 21.47 5.49 -5.52
C SER A 15 20.87 5.31 -6.92
N ASN A 16 21.68 5.59 -7.94
CA ASN A 16 21.39 5.28 -9.33
C ASN A 16 21.82 3.85 -9.72
N ASN A 17 22.25 3.02 -8.76
CA ASN A 17 22.55 1.61 -9.06
C ASN A 17 21.26 0.78 -8.97
N THR A 18 20.39 0.95 -9.96
CA THR A 18 19.07 0.30 -10.02
C THR A 18 18.85 -0.42 -11.35
N GLU A 19 18.10 -1.52 -11.31
CA GLU A 19 17.81 -2.34 -12.47
C GLU A 19 16.35 -2.78 -12.45
N ILE A 20 15.62 -2.56 -13.55
CA ILE A 20 14.30 -3.16 -13.75
C ILE A 20 14.49 -4.65 -14.04
N PHE A 21 14.01 -5.51 -13.15
CA PHE A 21 14.18 -6.97 -13.28
C PHE A 21 12.91 -7.70 -13.70
N VAL A 22 11.73 -7.08 -13.54
CA VAL A 22 10.45 -7.62 -14.00
C VAL A 22 9.50 -6.48 -14.35
N THR A 23 8.66 -6.72 -15.36
CA THR A 23 7.53 -5.85 -15.70
C THR A 23 6.25 -6.68 -15.70
N VAL A 24 5.27 -6.25 -14.92
CA VAL A 24 3.92 -6.85 -14.91
C VAL A 24 3.03 -6.01 -15.83
N PRO A 25 2.61 -6.51 -17.00
CA PRO A 25 1.89 -5.71 -17.96
C PRO A 25 0.40 -5.57 -17.59
N GLN A 26 -0.21 -4.46 -18.00
CA GLN A 26 -1.65 -4.25 -18.03
C GLN A 26 -2.38 -4.51 -16.69
N VAL A 27 -1.81 -4.04 -15.59
CA VAL A 27 -2.40 -4.15 -14.25
C VAL A 27 -3.40 -3.02 -14.04
N PRO A 28 -4.64 -3.30 -13.58
CA PRO A 28 -5.56 -2.25 -13.14
C PRO A 28 -4.92 -1.35 -12.10
N VAL A 29 -5.04 -0.02 -12.24
CA VAL A 29 -4.45 0.93 -11.29
C VAL A 29 -5.01 0.72 -9.87
N LEU A 30 -6.30 0.39 -9.78
CA LEU A 30 -6.99 0.09 -8.51
C LEU A 30 -7.74 -1.24 -8.63
N CYS A 31 -7.36 -2.22 -7.81
CA CYS A 31 -8.00 -3.55 -7.78
C CYS A 31 -9.12 -3.66 -6.74
N ASN A 32 -9.23 -2.68 -5.84
CA ASN A 32 -10.12 -2.73 -4.67
C ASN A 32 -11.33 -1.79 -4.86
N ILE A 33 -11.73 -1.53 -6.10
CA ILE A 33 -12.94 -0.78 -6.42
C ILE A 33 -14.01 -1.74 -6.93
N LEU A 34 -15.18 -1.66 -6.33
CA LEU A 34 -16.37 -2.36 -6.79
C LEU A 34 -17.09 -1.51 -7.83
N TRP A 35 -16.93 -1.87 -9.10
CA TRP A 35 -17.58 -1.17 -10.21
C TRP A 35 -19.06 -1.56 -10.32
N PRO A 36 -19.98 -0.60 -10.56
CA PRO A 36 -21.41 -0.88 -10.67
C PRO A 36 -21.77 -1.82 -11.83
N THR A 37 -20.99 -1.79 -12.92
CA THR A 37 -21.25 -2.62 -14.11
C THR A 37 -20.02 -3.38 -14.57
N ALA A 38 -20.26 -4.52 -15.24
CA ALA A 38 -19.21 -5.29 -15.89
C ALA A 38 -18.48 -4.52 -17.00
N THR A 39 -19.16 -3.58 -17.66
CA THR A 39 -18.57 -2.72 -18.69
C THR A 39 -17.55 -1.77 -18.08
N GLU A 40 -17.91 -1.07 -17.01
CA GLU A 40 -16.99 -0.18 -16.28
C GLU A 40 -15.81 -0.96 -15.69
N ALA A 41 -16.07 -2.13 -15.08
CA ALA A 41 -15.02 -3.01 -14.55
C ALA A 41 -14.00 -3.46 -15.61
N LYS A 42 -14.43 -3.65 -16.87
CA LYS A 42 -13.55 -4.03 -17.98
C LYS A 42 -12.81 -2.83 -18.57
N ALA A 43 -13.41 -1.64 -18.51
CA ALA A 43 -12.88 -0.40 -19.06
C ALA A 43 -11.86 0.31 -18.14
N VAL A 44 -11.59 -0.24 -16.95
CA VAL A 44 -10.64 0.33 -15.99
C VAL A 44 -9.29 0.64 -16.62
N ARG A 45 -8.70 1.76 -16.20
CA ARG A 45 -7.34 2.12 -16.59
C ARG A 45 -6.36 1.05 -16.11
N ARG A 46 -5.50 0.62 -17.02
CA ARG A 46 -4.40 -0.31 -16.77
C ARG A 46 -3.08 0.33 -17.10
N VAL A 47 -2.05 -0.04 -16.35
CA VAL A 47 -0.68 0.40 -16.56
C VAL A 47 0.26 -0.80 -16.41
N ASP A 48 1.44 -0.70 -17.01
CA ASP A 48 2.50 -1.68 -16.76
C ASP A 48 3.22 -1.28 -15.46
N ILE A 49 3.49 -2.27 -14.61
CA ILE A 49 4.23 -2.08 -13.35
C ILE A 49 5.63 -2.67 -13.51
N PRO A 50 6.66 -1.85 -13.82
CA PRO A 50 8.03 -2.28 -13.67
C PRO A 50 8.38 -2.39 -12.18
N LEU A 51 9.18 -3.39 -11.81
CA LEU A 51 9.84 -3.46 -10.51
C LEU A 51 11.35 -3.32 -10.72
N ALA A 52 11.92 -2.30 -10.06
CA ALA A 52 13.34 -2.04 -10.02
C ALA A 52 13.94 -2.54 -8.70
N PHE A 53 15.10 -3.19 -8.78
CA PHE A 53 15.92 -3.59 -7.64
C PHE A 53 17.08 -2.62 -7.48
N CYS A 54 17.29 -2.10 -6.26
CA CYS A 54 18.46 -1.30 -5.95
C CYS A 54 19.62 -2.18 -5.47
N HIS A 55 20.69 -2.22 -6.24
CA HIS A 55 21.92 -2.98 -5.91
C HIS A 55 22.71 -2.40 -4.73
N HIS A 56 22.36 -1.21 -4.24
CA HIS A 56 23.01 -0.59 -3.07
C HIS A 56 22.32 -0.97 -1.74
N CYS A 57 21.01 -0.79 -1.63
CA CYS A 57 20.27 -1.02 -0.38
C CYS A 57 19.30 -2.21 -0.41
N GLY A 58 19.14 -2.88 -1.56
CA GLY A 58 18.24 -4.03 -1.73
C GLY A 58 16.75 -3.69 -1.87
N HIS A 59 16.38 -2.41 -1.92
CA HIS A 59 14.98 -2.00 -2.06
C HIS A 59 14.41 -2.37 -3.44
N ILE A 60 13.22 -2.97 -3.45
CA ILE A 60 12.42 -3.22 -4.66
C ILE A 60 11.29 -2.19 -4.72
N PHE A 61 11.17 -1.48 -5.83
CA PHE A 61 10.18 -0.41 -5.98
C PHE A 61 9.63 -0.32 -7.40
N ASN A 62 8.46 0.31 -7.56
CA ASN A 62 7.95 0.70 -8.87
C ASN A 62 8.53 2.09 -9.24
N PRO A 63 9.48 2.17 -10.17
CA PRO A 63 10.06 3.45 -10.56
C PRO A 63 9.10 4.34 -11.38
N HIS A 64 8.02 3.76 -11.92
CA HIS A 64 6.98 4.47 -12.67
C HIS A 64 5.74 4.75 -11.82
N PHE A 65 5.87 4.73 -10.49
CA PHE A 65 4.77 5.11 -9.61
C PHE A 65 4.38 6.56 -9.87
N ASP A 66 3.13 6.78 -10.25
CA ASP A 66 2.53 8.09 -10.45
C ASP A 66 1.39 8.28 -9.45
N PRO A 67 1.56 9.11 -8.41
CA PRO A 67 0.54 9.33 -7.40
C PRO A 67 -0.73 9.97 -7.96
N THR A 68 -0.67 10.64 -9.12
CA THR A 68 -1.84 11.26 -9.75
C THR A 68 -2.82 10.23 -10.32
N LEU A 69 -2.40 8.97 -10.45
CA LEU A 69 -3.24 7.85 -10.90
C LEU A 69 -4.01 7.22 -9.74
N MET A 70 -3.62 7.49 -8.49
CA MET A 70 -4.22 6.90 -7.31
C MET A 70 -5.43 7.72 -6.86
N ASP A 71 -6.59 7.07 -6.80
CA ASP A 71 -7.80 7.62 -6.21
C ASP A 71 -8.24 6.75 -5.02
N TYR A 72 -7.86 7.18 -3.81
CA TYR A 72 -8.35 6.58 -2.56
C TYR A 72 -9.67 7.23 -2.15
N SER A 73 -10.69 7.06 -3.00
CA SER A 73 -12.05 7.55 -2.75
C SER A 73 -12.83 6.58 -1.84
N GLN A 74 -14.05 6.98 -1.44
CA GLN A 74 -14.91 6.19 -0.54
C GLN A 74 -15.33 4.82 -1.11
N VAL A 75 -15.20 4.62 -2.43
CA VAL A 75 -15.50 3.34 -3.08
C VAL A 75 -14.33 2.36 -3.05
N TYR A 76 -13.17 2.78 -2.54
CA TYR A 76 -12.04 1.90 -2.28
C TYR A 76 -12.36 1.01 -1.08
N GLU A 77 -12.56 -0.27 -1.33
CA GLU A 77 -12.93 -1.25 -0.32
C GLU A 77 -11.81 -2.28 -0.14
N ASN A 78 -11.12 -2.20 0.99
CA ASN A 78 -10.02 -3.09 1.36
C ASN A 78 -10.19 -3.66 2.78
N SER A 79 -11.40 -3.62 3.36
CA SER A 79 -11.61 -4.07 4.73
C SER A 79 -11.40 -5.57 4.84
N LEU A 80 -10.53 -5.97 5.78
CA LEU A 80 -10.33 -7.35 6.19
C LEU A 80 -11.13 -7.70 7.45
N HIS A 81 -11.93 -6.77 7.98
CA HIS A 81 -12.58 -6.88 9.29
C HIS A 81 -13.60 -8.01 9.40
N PHE A 82 -14.02 -8.64 8.30
CA PHE A 82 -14.87 -9.84 8.33
C PHE A 82 -14.07 -11.15 8.42
N SER A 83 -12.74 -11.10 8.39
CA SER A 83 -11.88 -12.27 8.56
C SER A 83 -11.59 -12.51 10.05
N PRO A 84 -12.02 -13.63 10.64
CA PRO A 84 -11.72 -13.94 12.05
C PRO A 84 -10.22 -13.99 12.33
N ARG A 85 -9.42 -14.44 11.36
CA ARG A 85 -7.96 -14.46 11.47
C ARG A 85 -7.38 -13.04 11.54
N PHE A 86 -7.93 -12.10 10.76
CA PHE A 86 -7.48 -10.72 10.80
C PHE A 86 -7.90 -10.02 12.09
N GLN A 87 -9.14 -10.26 12.55
CA GLN A 87 -9.62 -9.75 13.84
C GLN A 87 -8.70 -10.18 14.99
N GLN A 88 -8.40 -11.49 15.09
CA GLN A 88 -7.50 -12.00 16.12
C GLN A 88 -6.10 -11.38 16.04
N PHE A 89 -5.57 -11.20 14.83
CA PHE A 89 -4.29 -10.52 14.62
C PHE A 89 -4.34 -9.06 15.10
N ALA A 90 -5.38 -8.32 14.72
CA ALA A 90 -5.55 -6.92 15.09
C ALA A 90 -5.69 -6.75 16.61
N GLU A 91 -6.51 -7.56 17.27
CA GLU A 91 -6.69 -7.56 18.73
C GLU A 91 -5.36 -7.87 19.45
N THR A 92 -4.64 -8.89 18.98
CA THR A 92 -3.34 -9.26 19.56
C THR A 92 -2.32 -8.14 19.41
N LEU A 93 -2.25 -7.53 18.22
CA LEU A 93 -1.34 -6.42 17.95
C LEU A 93 -1.68 -5.18 18.77
N ALA A 94 -2.97 -4.84 18.91
CA ALA A 94 -3.41 -3.69 19.69
C ALA A 94 -3.04 -3.85 21.17
N ALA A 95 -3.35 -5.01 21.78
CA ALA A 95 -3.00 -5.29 23.16
C ALA A 95 -1.47 -5.23 23.39
N ASP A 96 -0.68 -5.78 22.48
CA ASP A 96 0.78 -5.74 22.52
C ASP A 96 1.33 -4.31 22.43
N LEU A 97 0.81 -3.49 21.52
CA LEU A 97 1.24 -2.09 21.37
C LEU A 97 0.87 -1.24 22.60
N VAL A 98 -0.33 -1.40 23.14
CA VAL A 98 -0.77 -0.71 24.36
C VAL A 98 0.15 -1.06 25.53
N ALA A 99 0.43 -2.34 25.75
CA ALA A 99 1.31 -2.78 26.83
C ALA A 99 2.77 -2.34 26.63
N ARG A 100 3.31 -2.46 25.41
CA ARG A 100 4.71 -2.12 25.10
C ARG A 100 4.99 -0.62 25.21
N HIS A 101 4.03 0.23 24.83
CA HIS A 101 4.22 1.67 24.72
C HIS A 101 3.47 2.49 25.77
N ASP A 102 2.74 1.83 26.69
CA ASP A 102 1.90 2.45 27.71
C ASP A 102 1.00 3.52 27.10
N LEU A 103 0.11 3.11 26.20
CA LEU A 103 -0.64 4.05 25.35
C LEU A 103 -1.72 4.85 26.09
N HIS A 104 -1.94 4.56 27.37
CA HIS A 104 -2.94 5.22 28.20
C HIS A 104 -2.75 6.74 28.28
N GLN A 105 -3.83 7.48 28.02
CA GLN A 105 -3.85 8.95 28.04
C GLN A 105 -2.86 9.60 27.08
N LYS A 106 -2.57 8.94 25.94
CA LYS A 106 -1.70 9.50 24.89
C LYS A 106 -2.50 9.89 23.65
N ALA A 107 -1.94 10.82 22.89
CA ALA A 107 -2.42 11.12 21.55
C ALA A 107 -1.84 10.09 20.57
N ILE A 108 -2.71 9.36 19.88
CA ILE A 108 -2.34 8.33 18.91
C ILE A 108 -2.66 8.85 17.51
N VAL A 109 -1.70 8.72 16.58
CA VAL A 109 -1.89 9.02 15.16
C VAL A 109 -1.66 7.74 14.37
N GLU A 110 -2.68 7.32 13.61
CA GLU A 110 -2.59 6.21 12.67
C GLU A 110 -2.50 6.75 11.24
N ILE A 111 -1.41 6.45 10.54
CA ILE A 111 -1.23 6.78 9.12
C ILE A 111 -1.91 5.69 8.29
N SER A 112 -2.72 6.08 7.30
CA SER A 112 -3.48 5.16 6.46
C SER A 112 -4.49 4.30 7.24
N CYS A 113 -5.19 4.91 8.21
CA CYS A 113 -6.13 4.25 9.12
C CYS A 113 -7.38 3.63 8.47
N GLY A 114 -7.61 3.87 7.18
CA GLY A 114 -8.81 3.39 6.49
C GLY A 114 -10.08 3.88 7.18
N LYS A 115 -10.90 2.93 7.69
CA LYS A 115 -12.14 3.22 8.43
C LYS A 115 -11.90 3.59 9.91
N GLY A 116 -10.65 3.51 10.40
CA GLY A 116 -10.28 3.87 11.78
C GLY A 116 -10.61 2.80 12.82
N ASP A 117 -10.98 1.59 12.39
CA ASP A 117 -11.33 0.47 13.28
C ASP A 117 -10.17 0.08 14.20
N PHE A 118 -8.93 0.05 13.67
CA PHE A 118 -7.73 -0.29 14.45
C PHE A 118 -7.35 0.82 15.44
N LEU A 119 -7.35 2.09 15.02
CA LEU A 119 -7.18 3.22 15.94
C LEU A 119 -8.24 3.23 17.06
N THR A 120 -9.50 2.94 16.72
CA THR A 120 -10.59 2.83 17.71
C THR A 120 -10.28 1.73 18.74
N MET A 121 -9.81 0.57 18.27
CA MET A 121 -9.39 -0.53 19.15
C MET A 121 -8.22 -0.14 20.07
N LEU A 122 -7.21 0.57 19.55
CA LEU A 122 -6.10 1.08 20.37
C LEU A 122 -6.60 2.02 21.47
N CYS A 123 -7.47 2.99 21.13
CA CYS A 123 -8.03 3.94 22.11
C CYS A 123 -8.96 3.29 23.14
N GLN A 124 -9.61 2.17 22.81
CA GLN A 124 -10.45 1.43 23.75
C GLN A 124 -9.63 0.60 24.74
N LEU A 125 -8.49 0.07 24.31
CA LEU A 125 -7.60 -0.73 25.15
C LEU A 125 -6.59 0.10 25.93
N GLY A 126 -6.18 1.27 25.40
CA GLY A 126 -5.06 2.09 25.87
C GLY A 126 -5.40 3.57 25.97
#